data_AF-A0A327JDK7-F1
#
_entry.id   AF-A0A327JDK7-F1
#
_cell.length_a   1.000
_cell.length_b   1.000
_cell.length_c   1.000
_cell.angle_alpha   90.00
_cell.angle_beta   90.00
_cell.angle_gamma   90.00
#
_symmetry.space_group_name_H-M   'P 1'
#
loop_
_entity.id
_entity.type
_entity.pdbx_description
1 polymer ?
#
loop_
_entity_poly.entity_id
_entity_poly.type
_entity_poly.pdbx_seq_one_letter_code
_entity_poly.pdbx_strand_id
1 'polypeptide(L)'
;MAKWTVIAVIAAAGLWLNAKYLNLSPAHIREGVLSFGIFAPLIYIGLLMIRPFLLLPASVFAVSGGLAFGPLFGSLYSFIGAAGGA
;
A
#
# COMPACT_ATOMS: atom_id res chain seq x y z
N MET A 1 -20.83 -1.04 -22.53
CA MET A 1 -21.22 -0.79 -21.12
C MET A 1 -20.81 -1.93 -20.19
N ALA A 2 -21.07 -3.21 -20.54
CA ALA A 2 -20.73 -4.38 -19.70
C ALA A 2 -19.26 -4.50 -19.25
N LYS A 3 -18.28 -4.12 -20.08
CA LYS A 3 -16.84 -4.18 -19.74
C LYS A 3 -16.47 -3.35 -18.51
N TRP A 4 -17.06 -2.15 -18.37
CA TRP A 4 -16.80 -1.27 -17.23
C TRP A 4 -17.44 -1.78 -15.94
N THR A 5 -18.61 -2.42 -16.07
CA THR A 5 -19.30 -3.07 -14.95
C THR A 5 -18.50 -4.25 -14.40
N VAL A 6 -17.90 -5.07 -15.27
CA VAL A 6 -17.05 -6.19 -14.85
C VAL A 6 -15.80 -5.71 -14.11
N ILE A 7 -15.12 -4.67 -14.61
CA ILE A 7 -13.95 -4.09 -13.93
C ILE A 7 -14.34 -3.52 -12.57
N ALA A 8 -15.46 -2.80 -12.48
CA ALA A 8 -15.95 -2.25 -11.22
C ALA A 8 -16.31 -3.34 -10.20
N VAL A 9 -16.92 -4.44 -10.65
CA VAL A 9 -17.26 -5.58 -9.78
C VAL A 9 -16.01 -6.31 -9.28
N ILE A 10 -15.00 -6.51 -10.14
CA ILE A 10 -13.73 -7.13 -9.73
C ILE A 10 -12.99 -6.23 -8.73
N ALA A 11 -12.94 -4.92 -8.98
CA ALA A 11 -12.34 -3.96 -8.05
C ALA A 11 -13.08 -3.93 -6.70
N ALA A 12 -14.41 -3.90 -6.71
CA ALA A 12 -15.22 -3.93 -5.50
C ALA A 12 -15.07 -5.23 -4.72
N ALA A 13 -15.03 -6.38 -5.41
CA ALA A 13 -14.80 -7.69 -4.79
C ALA A 13 -13.39 -7.79 -4.19
N GLY A 14 -12.37 -7.26 -4.88
CA GLY A 14 -11.00 -7.19 -4.38
C GLY A 14 -10.88 -6.33 -3.12
N LEU A 15 -11.50 -5.14 -3.12
CA LEU A 15 -11.57 -4.27 -1.94
C LEU A 15 -12.32 -4.93 -0.77
N TRP A 16 -13.42 -5.64 -1.05
CA TRP A 16 -14.22 -6.32 -0.03
C TRP A 16 -13.48 -7.53 0.57
N LEU A 17 -12.81 -8.34 -0.26
CA LEU A 17 -11.96 -9.45 0.20
C LEU A 17 -10.78 -8.95 1.03
N ASN A 18 -10.15 -7.86 0.62
CA ASN A 18 -9.07 -7.24 1.38
C ASN A 18 -9.55 -6.75 2.75
N ALA A 19 -10.64 -5.98 2.78
CA ALA A 19 -11.22 -5.46 4.01
C ALA A 19 -11.69 -6.56 4.97
N LYS A 20 -12.17 -7.69 4.45
CA LYS A 20 -12.77 -8.76 5.25
C LYS A 20 -11.78 -9.85 5.70
N TYR A 21 -10.75 -10.14 4.91
CA TYR A 21 -9.84 -11.26 5.19
C TYR A 21 -8.39 -10.84 5.48
N LEU A 22 -7.91 -9.70 4.97
CA LEU A 22 -6.48 -9.37 5.09
C LEU A 22 -6.10 -8.68 6.39
N ASN A 23 -7.01 -8.00 7.10
CA ASN A 23 -6.75 -7.34 8.40
C ASN A 23 -5.34 -6.73 8.52
N LEU A 24 -4.81 -6.19 7.40
CA LEU A 24 -3.42 -5.76 7.30
C LEU A 24 -3.31 -4.45 8.04
N SER A 25 -3.05 -4.56 9.34
CA SER A 25 -2.80 -3.41 10.19
C SER A 25 -1.60 -2.63 9.65
N PRO A 26 -1.67 -1.28 9.61
CA PRO A 26 -0.52 -0.44 9.33
C PRO A 26 0.70 -0.78 10.19
N ALA A 27 0.47 -1.34 11.40
CA ALA A 27 1.53 -1.81 12.29
C ALA A 27 2.37 -2.95 11.67
N HIS A 28 1.74 -3.95 11.04
CA HIS A 28 2.46 -5.06 10.42
C HIS A 28 3.34 -4.61 9.24
N ILE A 29 2.85 -3.67 8.43
CA ILE A 29 3.65 -3.10 7.34
C ILE A 29 4.81 -2.30 7.91
N ARG A 30 4.56 -1.46 8.92
CA ARG A 30 5.62 -0.69 9.58
C ARG A 30 6.71 -1.61 10.14
N GLU A 31 6.33 -2.61 10.93
CA GLU A 31 7.29 -3.53 11.56
C GLU A 31 8.06 -4.32 10.51
N GLY A 32 7.37 -4.85 9.49
CA GLY A 32 7.99 -5.59 8.40
C GLY A 32 8.91 -4.73 7.54
N VAL A 33 8.61 -3.44 7.36
CA VAL A 33 9.48 -2.51 6.62
C VAL A 33 10.69 -2.11 7.47
N LEU A 34 10.46 -1.79 8.75
CA LEU A 34 11.53 -1.38 9.67
C LEU A 34 12.51 -2.51 9.99
N SER A 35 12.10 -3.78 9.87
CA SER A 35 13.01 -4.92 10.06
C SER A 35 14.15 -4.95 9.03
N PHE A 36 14.03 -4.22 7.90
CA PHE A 36 15.10 -4.08 6.90
C PHE A 36 16.11 -2.96 7.23
N GLY A 37 15.95 -2.27 8.37
CA GLY A 37 16.90 -1.27 8.85
C GLY A 37 17.08 -0.10 7.87
N ILE A 38 18.31 0.15 7.43
CA ILE A 38 18.64 1.25 6.51
C ILE A 38 17.94 1.12 5.15
N PHE A 39 17.58 -0.09 4.74
CA PHE A 39 16.87 -0.34 3.47
C PHE A 39 15.35 -0.16 3.59
N ALA A 40 14.82 0.12 4.78
CA ALA A 40 13.39 0.29 5.02
C ALA A 40 12.71 1.25 4.01
N PRO A 41 13.26 2.44 3.68
CA PRO A 41 12.64 3.32 2.69
C PRO A 41 12.50 2.68 1.30
N LEU A 42 13.54 1.95 0.86
CA LEU A 42 13.56 1.30 -0.44
C LEU A 42 12.52 0.17 -0.52
N ILE A 43 12.42 -0.64 0.55
CA ILE A 43 11.41 -1.70 0.67
C ILE A 43 10.00 -1.11 0.65
N TYR A 44 9.76 -0.03 1.40
CA TYR A 44 8.46 0.63 1.42
C TYR A 44 8.05 1.15 0.04
N ILE A 45 8.96 1.84 -0.66
CA ILE A 45 8.72 2.33 -2.04
C ILE A 45 8.43 1.17 -2.99
N GLY A 46 9.21 0.08 -2.92
CA GLY A 46 9.01 -1.11 -3.74
C GLY A 46 7.65 -1.76 -3.49
N LEU A 47 7.23 -1.89 -2.23
CA LEU A 47 5.91 -2.40 -1.86
C LEU A 47 4.78 -1.52 -2.42
N LEU A 48 4.96 -0.19 -2.41
CA LEU A 48 4.01 0.75 -3.01
C LEU A 48 3.93 0.64 -4.53
N MET A 49 5.05 0.40 -5.21
CA MET A 49 5.08 0.19 -6.66
C MET A 49 4.32 -1.08 -7.07
N ILE A 50 4.46 -2.17 -6.31
CA ILE A 50 3.75 -3.44 -6.59
C ILE A 50 2.34 -3.48 -5.97
N ARG A 51 1.95 -2.45 -5.20
CA ARG A 51 0.62 -2.33 -4.56
C ARG A 51 -0.56 -2.61 -5.50
N PRO A 52 -0.57 -2.18 -6.79
CA PRO A 52 -1.68 -2.49 -7.69
C PRO A 52 -1.96 -3.99 -7.83
N PHE A 53 -0.92 -4.83 -7.74
CA PHE A 53 -1.04 -6.29 -7.78
C PHE A 53 -1.49 -6.89 -6.44
N LEU A 54 -1.18 -6.21 -5.34
CA LEU A 54 -1.54 -6.64 -3.99
C LEU A 54 -2.99 -6.26 -3.61
N LEU A 55 -3.67 -5.45 -4.42
CA LEU A 55 -5.03 -4.94 -4.18
C LEU A 55 -5.19 -4.31 -2.78
N LEU A 56 -4.10 -3.73 -2.27
CA LEU A 56 -4.06 -3.17 -0.92
C LEU A 56 -4.55 -1.71 -0.89
N PRO A 57 -5.29 -1.30 0.16
CA PRO A 57 -5.76 0.06 0.31
C PRO A 57 -4.57 1.04 0.41
N ALA A 58 -4.62 2.13 -0.36
CA ALA A 58 -3.59 3.17 -0.31
C ALA A 58 -3.46 3.82 1.08
N SER A 59 -4.59 3.90 1.80
CA SER A 59 -4.64 4.45 3.17
C SER A 59 -3.79 3.67 4.16
N VAL A 60 -3.77 2.34 4.06
CA VAL A 60 -2.98 1.48 4.96
C VAL A 60 -1.49 1.75 4.79
N PHE A 61 -1.04 1.87 3.53
CA PHE A 61 0.34 2.25 3.22
C PHE A 61 0.65 3.65 3.75
N ALA A 62 -0.14 4.66 3.40
CA ALA A 62 0.09 6.04 3.85
C ALA A 62 0.22 6.17 5.38
N VAL A 63 -0.65 5.49 6.15
CA VAL A 63 -0.56 5.45 7.61
C VAL A 63 0.71 4.72 8.06
N SER A 64 1.02 3.56 7.49
CA SER A 64 2.23 2.81 7.85
C SER A 64 3.52 3.58 7.54
N GLY A 65 3.59 4.30 6.42
CA GLY A 65 4.72 5.14 6.03
C GLY A 65 4.89 6.33 6.96
N GLY A 66 3.79 6.98 7.37
CA GLY A 66 3.81 8.03 8.39
C GLY A 66 4.29 7.52 9.75
N LEU A 67 3.86 6.32 10.16
CA LEU A 67 4.29 5.71 11.42
C LEU A 67 5.74 5.18 11.37
N ALA A 68 6.25 4.78 10.20
CA ALA A 68 7.59 4.24 10.01
C ALA A 68 8.65 5.35 9.84
N PHE A 69 8.33 6.40 9.07
CA PHE A 69 9.30 7.41 8.62
C PHE A 69 8.94 8.84 9.04
N GLY A 70 7.82 9.03 9.74
CA GLY A 70 7.32 10.36 10.10
C GLY A 70 6.54 11.03 8.95
N PRO A 71 5.96 12.23 9.21
CA PRO A 71 5.04 12.87 8.27
C PRO A 71 5.73 13.34 6.97
N LEU A 72 6.97 13.84 7.04
CA LEU A 72 7.67 14.34 5.86
C LEU A 72 8.19 13.21 4.98
N PHE A 73 9.06 12.35 5.51
CA PHE A 73 9.66 11.26 4.75
C PHE A 73 8.64 10.18 4.38
N GLY A 74 7.67 9.89 5.26
CA GLY A 74 6.58 8.97 4.94
C GLY A 74 5.75 9.45 3.76
N SER A 75 5.45 10.75 3.68
CA SER A 75 4.75 11.34 2.53
C SER A 75 5.61 11.30 1.27
N LEU A 76 6.89 11.66 1.37
CA LEU A 76 7.82 11.64 0.23
C LEU A 76 7.97 10.23 -0.36
N TYR A 77 8.21 9.22 0.47
CA TYR A 77 8.35 7.83 0.00
C TYR A 77 7.03 7.28 -0.54
N SER A 78 5.90 7.67 0.05
CA SER A 78 4.57 7.31 -0.48
C SER A 78 4.33 7.91 -1.85
N PHE A 79 4.73 9.17 -2.06
CA PHE A 79 4.65 9.83 -3.35
C PHE A 79 5.52 9.14 -4.40
N ILE A 80 6.79 8.86 -4.09
CA ILE A 80 7.71 8.18 -5.00
C ILE A 80 7.18 6.79 -5.38
N GLY A 81 6.75 6.00 -4.38
CA GLY A 81 6.20 4.67 -4.63
C GLY A 81 4.89 4.69 -5.43
N ALA A 82 4.00 5.65 -5.15
CA ALA A 82 2.77 5.82 -5.91
C ALA A 82 3.03 6.28 -7.35
N ALA A 83 3.96 7.22 -7.56
CA ALA A 83 4.34 7.69 -8.88
C ALA A 83 5.02 6.60 -9.72
N GLY A 84 5.85 5.75 -9.09
CA GLY A 84 6.52 4.65 -9.76
C GLY A 84 5.64 3.43 -10.03
N GLY A 85 4.53 3.27 -9.32
CA GLY A 85 3.57 2.18 -9.51
C GLY A 85 2.34 2.54 -10.36
N ALA A 86 2.26 3.78 -10.87
CA ALA A 86 1.16 4.30 -11.68
C ALA A 86 1.30 3.94 -13.16
#